data_AF-Q39P98-F1
#
_entry.id   AF-Q39P98-F1
#
_cell.length_a   1.000
_cell.length_b   1.000
_cell.length_c   1.000
_cell.angle_alpha   90.00
_cell.angle_beta   90.00
_cell.angle_gamma   90.00
#
_symmetry.space_group_name_H-M   'P 1'
#
loop_
_entity.id
_entity.type
_entity.pdbx_description
1 polymer ?
#
loop_
_entity_poly.entity_id
_entity_poly.type
_entity_poly.pdbx_seq_one_letter_code
_entity_poly.pdbx_strand_id
1 'polypeptide(L)' 'MPKFLIGIAVPYLGVLGLLPWVSSVDAYVFGVPFIYAWMFAWFVLTSACLYVCWRCFDKPAADAARLDV' A
#
# COMPACT_ATOMS: atom_id res chain seq x y z
N MET A 1 -15.50 -12.41 5.56
CA MET A 1 -14.07 -12.49 5.22
C MET A 1 -13.60 -11.80 3.91
N PRO A 2 -14.40 -11.08 3.07
CA PRO A 2 -13.90 -10.54 1.79
C PRO A 2 -13.11 -9.22 1.90
N LYS A 3 -13.21 -8.53 3.04
CA LYS A 3 -12.61 -7.21 3.28
C LYS A 3 -11.07 -7.19 3.26
N PHE A 4 -10.41 -8.30 3.63
CA PHE A 4 -8.95 -8.44 3.54
C PHE A 4 -8.46 -8.51 2.10
N LEU A 5 -9.26 -9.12 1.22
CA LEU A 5 -8.93 -9.23 -0.19
C LEU A 5 -8.91 -7.85 -0.84
N ILE A 6 -9.76 -6.91 -0.44
CA ILE A 6 -9.74 -5.55 -1.00
C ILE A 6 -8.48 -4.79 -0.55
N GLY A 7 -8.11 -4.89 0.73
CA GLY A 7 -6.92 -4.24 1.27
C GLY A 7 -5.60 -4.73 0.67
N ILE A 8 -5.52 -6.00 0.24
CA ILE A 8 -4.34 -6.59 -0.41
C ILE A 8 -4.45 -6.57 -1.94
N ALA A 9 -5.63 -6.73 -2.52
CA ALA A 9 -5.80 -6.69 -3.97
C ALA A 9 -5.56 -5.30 -4.53
N VAL A 10 -5.90 -4.23 -3.80
CA VAL A 10 -5.62 -2.85 -4.22
C VAL A 10 -4.12 -2.59 -4.40
N PRO A 11 -3.23 -2.86 -3.41
CA PRO A 11 -1.81 -2.74 -3.64
C PRO A 11 -1.35 -3.71 -4.72
N TYR A 12 -1.77 -4.97 -4.71
CA TYR A 12 -1.32 -5.95 -5.72
C TYR A 12 -1.67 -5.54 -7.17
N LEU A 13 -2.85 -4.99 -7.39
CA LEU A 13 -3.30 -4.49 -8.70
C LEU A 13 -2.64 -3.18 -9.09
N GLY A 14 -2.50 -2.23 -8.16
CA GLY A 14 -1.79 -0.97 -8.43
C GLY A 14 -0.34 -1.25 -8.85
N VAL A 15 0.26 -2.22 -8.21
CA VAL A 15 1.63 -2.68 -8.47
C VAL A 15 1.77 -3.33 -9.82
N LEU A 16 0.99 -4.38 -10.08
CA LEU A 16 1.13 -5.18 -11.29
C LEU A 16 0.67 -4.42 -12.53
N GLY A 17 -0.32 -3.54 -12.36
CA GLY A 17 -0.80 -2.67 -13.44
C GLY A 17 0.18 -1.55 -13.79
N LEU A 18 0.85 -0.96 -12.80
CA LEU A 18 1.80 0.13 -13.03
C LEU A 18 3.22 -0.37 -13.32
N LEU A 19 3.57 -1.63 -13.00
CA LEU A 19 4.87 -2.23 -13.30
C LEU A 19 5.28 -2.13 -14.79
N PRO A 20 4.44 -2.54 -15.77
CA PRO A 20 4.81 -2.44 -17.19
C PRO A 20 4.90 -0.99 -17.66
N TRP A 21 4.14 -0.06 -17.06
CA TRP A 21 4.24 1.35 -17.38
C TRP A 21 5.55 1.94 -16.86
N VAL A 22 5.89 1.67 -15.60
CA VAL A 22 7.17 2.07 -14.97
C VAL A 22 8.37 1.47 -15.69
N SER A 23 8.31 0.20 -16.13
CA SER A 23 9.44 -0.42 -16.84
C SER A 23 9.61 0.11 -18.26
N SER A 24 8.56 0.66 -18.86
CA SER A 24 8.60 1.25 -20.20
C SER A 24 9.08 2.71 -20.18
N VAL A 25 9.21 3.31 -19.00
CA VAL A 25 9.62 4.70 -18.81
C VAL A 25 11.11 4.73 -18.49
N ASP A 26 11.93 5.00 -19.51
CA ASP A 26 13.37 5.34 -19.37
C ASP A 26 13.55 6.79 -18.84
N ALA A 27 12.74 7.19 -17.85
CA ALA A 27 12.89 8.48 -17.22
C ALA A 27 14.02 8.44 -16.20
N TYR A 28 14.89 9.44 -16.25
CA TYR A 28 15.91 9.68 -15.26
C TYR A 28 15.49 10.89 -14.42
N VAL A 29 15.22 10.65 -13.14
CA VAL A 29 14.90 11.71 -12.17
C VAL A 29 16.21 12.16 -11.55
N PHE A 30 16.65 13.39 -11.83
CA PHE A 30 17.95 13.92 -11.38
C PHE A 30 19.16 13.05 -11.77
N GLY A 31 19.09 12.34 -12.91
CA GLY A 31 20.14 11.42 -13.37
C GLY A 31 20.08 10.02 -12.74
N VAL A 32 19.09 9.75 -11.89
CA VAL A 32 18.86 8.45 -11.26
C VAL A 32 17.65 7.76 -11.94
N PRO A 33 17.72 6.45 -12.25
CA PRO A 33 16.61 5.74 -12.89
C PRO A 33 15.29 5.84 -12.10
N PHE A 34 14.18 6.10 -12.80
CA PHE A 34 12.84 6.26 -12.22
C PHE A 34 12.36 5.04 -11.40
N ILE A 35 12.93 3.85 -11.66
CA ILE A 35 12.67 2.61 -10.90
C ILE A 35 12.90 2.79 -9.39
N TYR A 36 13.85 3.64 -8.98
CA TYR A 36 14.12 3.89 -7.57
C TYR A 36 13.03 4.73 -6.91
N ALA A 37 12.52 5.75 -7.60
CA ALA A 37 11.39 6.54 -7.12
C ALA A 37 10.14 5.67 -6.96
N TRP A 38 9.93 4.75 -7.91
CA TRP A 38 8.89 3.73 -7.83
C TRP A 38 9.06 2.83 -6.59
N MET A 39 10.25 2.29 -6.34
CA MET A 39 10.53 1.50 -5.13
C MET A 39 10.27 2.26 -3.82
N PHE A 40 10.54 3.57 -3.77
CA PHE A 40 10.17 4.39 -2.62
C PHE A 40 8.65 4.55 -2.47
N ALA A 41 7.93 4.77 -3.57
CA ALA A 41 6.47 4.84 -3.55
C ALA A 41 5.85 3.56 -2.99
N TRP A 42 6.47 2.42 -3.26
CA TRP A 42 6.09 1.12 -2.72
C TRP A 42 6.27 0.94 -1.23
N PHE A 43 7.30 1.54 -0.65
CA PHE A 43 7.46 1.58 0.81
C PHE A 43 6.29 2.32 1.47
N VAL A 44 5.91 3.47 0.90
CA VAL A 44 4.75 4.25 1.36
C VAL A 44 3.46 3.46 1.15
N LEU A 45 3.30 2.79 0.01
CA LEU A 45 2.13 1.97 -0.30
C LEU A 45 1.96 0.81 0.69
N THR A 46 3.06 0.14 1.06
CA THR A 46 3.04 -0.96 2.02
C THR A 46 2.68 -0.46 3.42
N SER A 47 3.24 0.68 3.83
CA SER A 47 2.89 1.36 5.08
C SER A 47 1.41 1.78 5.11
N ALA A 48 0.92 2.36 4.01
CA ALA A 48 -0.48 2.73 3.86
C ALA A 48 -1.41 1.51 3.87
N CYS A 49 -1.00 0.39 3.27
CA CYS A 49 -1.73 -0.87 3.31
C CYS A 49 -1.87 -1.37 4.76
N LEU A 50 -0.78 -1.38 5.54
CA LEU A 50 -0.82 -1.71 6.97
C LEU A 50 -1.71 -0.73 7.76
N TYR A 51 -1.63 0.57 7.46
CA TYR A 51 -2.47 1.59 8.08
C TYR A 51 -3.96 1.40 7.77
N VAL A 52 -4.30 1.07 6.52
CA VAL A 52 -5.69 0.78 6.10
C VAL A 52 -6.18 -0.51 6.74
N CYS A 53 -5.35 -1.55 6.81
CA CYS A 53 -5.64 -2.77 7.54
C CYS A 53 -5.94 -2.45 9.01
N TRP A 54 -5.08 -1.69 9.67
CA TRP A 54 -5.29 -1.23 11.06
C TRP A 54 -6.57 -0.41 11.21
N ARG A 55 -6.80 0.56 10.32
CA ARG A 55 -8.00 1.42 10.38
C ARG A 55 -9.31 0.64 10.16
N CYS A 56 -9.29 -0.41 9.36
CA CYS A 56 -10.46 -1.24 9.03
C CYS A 56 -10.68 -2.41 10.01
N PHE A 57 -9.62 -2.97 10.59
CA PHE A 57 -9.69 -4.11 11.51
C PHE A 57 -9.61 -3.75 12.99
N ASP A 58 -8.95 -2.65 13.36
CA ASP A 58 -8.68 -2.30 14.77
C ASP A 58 -9.67 -1.28 15.35
N LYS A 59 -10.52 -0.67 14.51
CA LYS A 59 -11.66 0.15 14.98
C LYS A 59 -12.60 -0.59 15.95
N PRO A 60 -12.96 -1.87 15.77
CA PRO A 60 -13.79 -2.60 16.73
C PRO A 60 -13.00 -3.09 17.97
N ALA A 61 -11.69 -3.34 17.85
CA ALA A 61 -10.89 -3.90 18.94
C ALA A 61 -10.49 -2.83 19.97
N ALA A 62 -10.22 -1.60 19.53
CA ALA A 62 -9.93 -0.48 20.43
C ALA A 62 -11.15 0.00 21.22
N ASP A 63 -12.36 -0.08 20.65
CA ASP A 63 -13.61 0.25 21.36
C ASP A 63 -14.01 -0.86 22.37
N ALA A 64 -13.69 -2.13 22.05
CA ALA A 64 -13.97 -3.27 22.93
C ALA A 64 -12.96 -3.48 24.07
N ALA A 65 -11.85 -2.73 24.09
CA ALA A 65 -10.85 -2.68 25.18
C ALA A 65 -11.01 -1.44 26.10
N ARG A 66 -11.96 -0.55 25.77
CA ARG A 66 -12.28 0.67 26.52
C ARG A 66 -13.59 0.54 27.30
N LEU A 67 -14.38 -0.50 27.07
CA LEU A 67 -15.66 -0.74 27.74
C LEU A 67 -15.53 -1.71 28.94
N ASP A 68 -14.32 -2.16 29.18
CA ASP A 68 -13.82 -3.13 30.16
C ASP A 68 -12.83 -2.47 31.16
N VAL A 69 -12.74 -1.13 31.14
CA VAL A 69 -12.08 -0.27 32.15
C VAL A 69 -13.11 0.55 32.91
#